data_AF-A0A8T3VH13-F1
#
_entry.id   AF-A0A8T3VH13-F1
#
_cell.length_a   1.000
_cell.length_b   1.000
_cell.length_c   1.000
_cell.angle_alpha   90.00
_cell.angle_beta   90.00
_cell.angle_gamma   90.00
#
_symmetry.space_group_name_H-M   'P 1'
#
loop_
_entity.id
_entity.type
_entity.pdbx_description
1 polymer ?
#
loop_
_entity_poly.entity_id
_entity_poly.type
_entity_poly.pdbx_seq_one_letter_code
_entity_poly.pdbx_strand_id
1 'polypeptide(L)'
;MKIVSIVGRKNTGKTSLSVKVIDELTKRGYNVASVKHSHHSIEMDKENTDTWKHKQAGANLVVGVGSTTFFNSRKEHDLNRILYLLKHFDNFDFVIVEGYKTYNYPKIATSSDVVDKYTIKQVDSFTITEKGVSDLVDLIEEKGHDIIDTLFKKNCGYNDGESIAQEIREGNIKTEELDDVTSYLSIDGKVIGLNRFVSDYFKQVNLGIINTLNIKDYGVEDVEKIELLIHNENKLNGDKSNSKISINQKPLEINQFIKDIISNSIKGMVNSLKTQDDIEKICVEIKGIENNELYNADILLKVNDEELNINKFTCGILKESIFAMVTSLKIDEEINEIKIDVEV
;
A
#
# COMPACT_ATOMS: atom_id res chain seq x y z
N MET A 1 -10.11 -0.44 7.14
CA MET A 1 -11.48 -0.87 6.77
C MET A 1 -11.70 -2.31 7.23
N LYS A 2 -12.92 -2.70 7.61
CA LYS A 2 -13.30 -4.08 7.95
C LYS A 2 -14.13 -4.67 6.82
N ILE A 3 -13.69 -5.81 6.27
CA ILE A 3 -14.31 -6.45 5.11
C ILE A 3 -15.06 -7.71 5.55
N VAL A 4 -16.32 -7.84 5.12
CA VAL A 4 -17.12 -9.05 5.33
C VAL A 4 -17.89 -9.41 4.06
N SER A 5 -17.97 -10.70 3.76
CA SER A 5 -18.72 -11.24 2.62
C SER A 5 -20.07 -11.81 3.04
N ILE A 6 -21.11 -11.57 2.25
CA ILE A 6 -22.42 -12.22 2.37
C ILE A 6 -22.59 -13.20 1.21
N VAL A 7 -22.69 -14.49 1.53
CA VAL A 7 -22.65 -15.61 0.57
C VAL A 7 -23.89 -16.50 0.66
N GLY A 8 -24.14 -17.27 -0.42
CA GLY A 8 -25.33 -18.12 -0.54
C GLY A 8 -25.82 -18.31 -1.99
N ARG A 9 -26.75 -19.25 -2.19
CA ARG A 9 -27.35 -19.53 -3.51
C ARG A 9 -28.26 -18.41 -4.00
N LYS A 10 -28.67 -18.48 -5.27
CA LYS A 10 -29.72 -17.60 -5.79
C LYS A 10 -30.99 -17.78 -4.93
N ASN A 11 -31.72 -16.69 -4.68
CA ASN A 11 -32.96 -16.65 -3.90
C ASN A 11 -32.84 -17.04 -2.41
N THR A 12 -31.66 -16.93 -1.79
CA THR A 12 -31.48 -17.09 -0.33
C THR A 12 -31.52 -15.77 0.44
N GLY A 13 -32.01 -14.69 -0.19
CA GLY A 13 -32.13 -13.35 0.42
C GLY A 13 -30.82 -12.62 0.73
N LYS A 14 -29.68 -13.01 0.10
CA LYS A 14 -28.37 -12.32 0.26
C LYS A 14 -28.44 -10.80 0.06
N THR A 15 -29.08 -10.35 -1.01
CA THR A 15 -29.18 -8.92 -1.30
C THR A 15 -30.00 -8.21 -0.23
N SER A 16 -31.12 -8.80 0.20
CA SER A 16 -31.92 -8.27 1.30
C SER A 16 -31.13 -8.19 2.61
N LEU A 17 -30.33 -9.22 2.93
CA LEU A 17 -29.45 -9.19 4.09
C LEU A 17 -28.35 -8.13 3.96
N SER A 18 -27.73 -8.01 2.78
CA SER A 18 -26.68 -7.01 2.52
C SER A 18 -27.21 -5.60 2.72
N VAL A 19 -28.40 -5.30 2.21
CA VAL A 19 -29.07 -4.00 2.42
C VAL A 19 -29.34 -3.75 3.91
N LYS A 20 -29.87 -4.75 4.64
CA LYS A 20 -30.14 -4.62 6.10
C LYS A 20 -28.86 -4.34 6.90
N VAL A 21 -27.76 -5.04 6.58
CA VAL A 21 -26.46 -4.86 7.23
C VAL A 21 -25.88 -3.47 6.92
N ILE A 22 -25.91 -3.04 5.65
CA ILE A 22 -25.44 -1.71 5.24
C ILE A 22 -26.25 -0.61 5.93
N ASP A 23 -27.58 -0.75 5.98
CA ASP A 23 -28.48 0.19 6.65
C ASP A 23 -28.17 0.30 8.15
N GLU A 24 -27.99 -0.82 8.84
CA GLU A 24 -27.63 -0.85 10.26
C GLU A 24 -26.25 -0.22 10.53
N LEU A 25 -25.23 -0.55 9.74
CA LEU A 25 -23.90 0.07 9.84
C LEU A 25 -23.96 1.58 9.61
N THR A 26 -24.73 2.02 8.60
CA THR A 26 -24.90 3.45 8.28
C THR A 26 -25.62 4.18 9.42
N LYS A 27 -26.66 3.56 10.03
CA LYS A 27 -27.36 4.12 11.20
C LYS A 27 -26.45 4.28 12.41
N ARG A 28 -25.44 3.41 12.56
CA ARG A 28 -24.41 3.51 13.59
C ARG A 28 -23.36 4.60 13.30
N GLY A 29 -23.44 5.25 12.15
CA GLY A 29 -22.57 6.37 11.76
C GLY A 29 -21.32 5.95 10.99
N TYR A 30 -21.21 4.69 10.56
CA TYR A 30 -20.06 4.22 9.79
C TYR A 30 -20.14 4.61 8.32
N ASN A 31 -18.97 4.85 7.71
CA ASN A 31 -18.82 4.98 6.27
C ASN A 31 -18.71 3.60 5.61
N VAL A 32 -19.66 3.25 4.74
CA VAL A 32 -19.81 1.89 4.22
C VAL A 32 -19.72 1.85 2.70
N ALA A 33 -18.79 1.05 2.18
CA ALA A 33 -18.78 0.67 0.77
C ALA A 33 -19.42 -0.71 0.56
N SER A 34 -19.87 -0.98 -0.67
CA SER A 34 -20.35 -2.32 -1.05
C SER A 34 -19.76 -2.77 -2.37
N VAL A 35 -19.48 -4.07 -2.47
CA VAL A 35 -18.97 -4.70 -3.70
C VAL A 35 -19.87 -5.88 -4.01
N LYS A 36 -20.42 -5.92 -5.23
CA LYS A 36 -21.27 -7.03 -5.67
C LYS A 36 -20.60 -7.82 -6.77
N HIS A 37 -20.48 -9.13 -6.57
CA HIS A 37 -20.01 -10.07 -7.57
C HIS A 37 -21.18 -10.72 -8.31
N SER A 38 -21.20 -10.62 -9.62
CA SER A 38 -22.15 -11.31 -10.50
C SER A 38 -21.42 -12.35 -11.34
N HIS A 39 -22.00 -13.54 -11.49
CA HIS A 39 -21.50 -14.56 -12.44
C HIS A 39 -21.99 -14.29 -13.88
N HIS A 40 -22.82 -13.28 -14.07
CA HIS A 40 -23.28 -12.80 -15.38
C HIS A 40 -22.64 -11.46 -15.70
N SER A 41 -22.52 -11.17 -17.00
CA SER A 41 -22.10 -9.86 -17.50
C SER A 41 -22.89 -8.75 -16.82
N ILE A 42 -22.19 -7.80 -16.22
CA ILE A 42 -22.79 -6.63 -15.60
C ILE A 42 -22.86 -5.53 -16.66
N GLU A 43 -24.08 -5.20 -17.10
CA GLU A 43 -24.34 -3.99 -17.86
C GLU A 43 -25.02 -2.97 -16.94
N MET A 44 -24.25 -1.99 -16.48
CA MET A 44 -24.77 -0.86 -15.70
C MET A 44 -25.36 0.24 -16.57
N ASP A 45 -24.98 0.27 -17.86
CA ASP A 45 -25.41 1.29 -18.80
C ASP A 45 -26.61 0.81 -19.61
N LYS A 46 -27.41 1.74 -20.12
CA LYS A 46 -28.53 1.43 -20.99
C LYS A 46 -28.08 1.43 -22.45
N GLU A 47 -28.62 0.51 -23.24
CA GLU A 47 -28.32 0.47 -24.66
C GLU A 47 -28.62 1.82 -25.33
N ASN A 48 -27.76 2.24 -26.26
CA ASN A 48 -27.85 3.48 -27.03
C ASN A 48 -27.70 4.81 -26.27
N THR A 49 -27.38 4.81 -24.98
CA THR A 49 -26.89 6.03 -24.29
C THR A 49 -25.49 6.42 -24.77
N ASP A 50 -25.07 7.64 -24.48
CA ASP A 50 -23.76 8.14 -24.90
C ASP A 50 -22.62 7.35 -24.28
N THR A 51 -22.71 7.04 -22.99
CA THR A 51 -21.70 6.23 -22.28
C THR A 51 -21.68 4.77 -22.77
N TRP A 52 -22.83 4.23 -23.19
CA TRP A 52 -22.86 2.92 -23.84
C TRP A 52 -22.19 2.97 -25.21
N LYS A 53 -22.48 3.99 -26.03
CA LYS A 53 -21.84 4.18 -27.35
C LYS A 53 -20.33 4.35 -27.22
N HIS A 54 -19.85 5.09 -26.21
CA HIS A 54 -18.42 5.21 -25.92
C HIS A 54 -17.80 3.85 -25.60
N LYS A 55 -18.49 3.04 -24.78
CA LYS A 55 -18.04 1.68 -24.47
C LYS A 55 -18.02 0.85 -25.75
N GLN A 56 -19.07 0.84 -26.58
CA GLN A 56 -19.10 0.06 -27.83
C GLN A 56 -18.05 0.49 -28.84
N ALA A 57 -17.72 1.78 -28.89
CA ALA A 57 -16.69 2.33 -29.77
C ALA A 57 -15.26 1.85 -29.43
N GLY A 58 -15.03 1.26 -28.25
CA GLY A 58 -13.74 0.68 -27.90
C GLY A 58 -13.16 1.11 -26.56
N ALA A 59 -13.79 2.05 -25.84
CA ALA A 59 -13.25 2.55 -24.58
C ALA A 59 -13.12 1.43 -23.52
N ASN A 60 -11.91 1.25 -22.99
CA ASN A 60 -11.62 0.28 -21.93
C ASN A 60 -12.18 0.71 -20.56
N LEU A 61 -12.34 2.01 -20.36
CA LEU A 61 -12.96 2.62 -19.20
C LEU A 61 -13.83 3.77 -19.69
N VAL A 62 -15.11 3.77 -19.30
CA VAL A 62 -16.02 4.90 -19.49
C VAL A 62 -16.34 5.48 -18.13
N VAL A 63 -16.19 6.79 -17.98
CA VAL A 63 -16.50 7.52 -16.75
C VAL A 63 -17.61 8.52 -17.04
N GLY A 64 -18.71 8.44 -16.29
CA GLY A 64 -19.74 9.48 -16.27
C GLY A 64 -19.59 10.33 -15.02
N VAL A 65 -19.62 11.65 -15.18
CA VAL A 65 -19.47 12.63 -14.09
C VAL A 65 -20.62 13.63 -14.14
N GLY A 66 -21.30 13.84 -13.01
CA GLY A 66 -22.41 14.77 -12.85
C GLY A 66 -22.75 14.95 -11.36
N SER A 67 -24.03 14.85 -10.99
CA SER A 67 -24.42 14.77 -9.56
C SER A 67 -23.92 13.49 -8.87
N THR A 68 -23.54 12.49 -9.66
CA THR A 68 -22.87 11.27 -9.24
C THR A 68 -21.76 10.93 -10.23
N THR A 69 -20.81 10.10 -9.78
CA THR A 69 -19.73 9.58 -10.62
C THR A 69 -19.87 8.07 -10.74
N PHE A 70 -19.71 7.52 -11.94
CA PHE A 70 -19.63 6.09 -12.15
C PHE A 70 -18.47 5.71 -13.07
N PHE A 71 -17.92 4.53 -12.83
CA PHE A 71 -16.84 3.94 -13.62
C PHE A 71 -17.34 2.63 -14.24
N ASN A 72 -17.26 2.52 -15.57
CA ASN A 72 -17.63 1.32 -16.31
C ASN A 72 -16.39 0.75 -17.02
N SER A 73 -15.70 -0.16 -16.35
CA SER A 73 -14.52 -0.86 -16.87
C SER A 73 -14.92 -2.04 -17.74
N ARG A 74 -14.21 -2.25 -18.85
CA ARG A 74 -14.29 -3.49 -19.65
C ARG A 74 -13.48 -4.63 -19.03
N LYS A 75 -12.46 -4.30 -18.22
CA LYS A 75 -11.57 -5.28 -17.61
C LYS A 75 -12.11 -5.72 -16.26
N GLU A 76 -12.14 -7.03 -16.03
CA GLU A 76 -12.37 -7.59 -14.70
C GLU A 76 -11.15 -7.36 -13.81
N HIS A 77 -11.42 -7.00 -12.55
CA HIS A 77 -10.39 -6.82 -11.53
C HIS A 77 -10.64 -7.81 -10.40
N ASP A 78 -9.55 -8.33 -9.81
CA ASP A 78 -9.65 -9.14 -8.60
C ASP A 78 -10.18 -8.31 -7.42
N LEU A 79 -10.78 -8.99 -6.44
CA LEU A 79 -11.41 -8.31 -5.31
C LEU A 79 -10.40 -7.49 -4.51
N ASN A 80 -9.19 -7.99 -4.30
CA ASN A 80 -8.17 -7.25 -3.53
C ASN A 80 -7.78 -5.95 -4.25
N ARG A 81 -7.67 -5.96 -5.58
CA ARG A 81 -7.46 -4.74 -6.36
C ARG A 81 -8.63 -3.76 -6.23
N ILE A 82 -9.87 -4.23 -6.26
CA ILE A 82 -11.04 -3.36 -6.02
C ILE A 82 -11.01 -2.77 -4.61
N LEU A 83 -10.76 -3.59 -3.58
CA LEU A 83 -10.66 -3.14 -2.19
C LEU A 83 -9.54 -2.10 -1.99
N TYR A 84 -8.39 -2.30 -2.64
CA TYR A 84 -7.31 -1.31 -2.67
C TYR A 84 -7.76 -0.01 -3.35
N LEU A 85 -8.45 -0.10 -4.49
CA LEU A 85 -8.99 1.08 -5.18
C LEU A 85 -10.02 1.84 -4.34
N LEU A 86 -10.82 1.18 -3.52
CA LEU A 86 -11.76 1.85 -2.61
C LEU A 86 -11.05 2.80 -1.64
N LYS A 87 -9.83 2.47 -1.18
CA LYS A 87 -9.01 3.35 -0.34
C LYS A 87 -8.64 4.68 -1.04
N HIS A 88 -8.70 4.71 -2.37
CA HIS A 88 -8.48 5.94 -3.13
C HIS A 88 -9.70 6.88 -3.13
N PHE A 89 -10.90 6.34 -2.96
CA PHE A 89 -12.13 7.13 -2.99
C PHE A 89 -12.45 7.78 -1.65
N ASP A 90 -12.34 7.03 -0.54
CA ASP A 90 -12.69 7.52 0.79
C ASP A 90 -12.11 6.62 1.90
N ASN A 91 -12.16 7.10 3.14
CA ASN A 91 -11.85 6.35 4.34
C ASN A 91 -13.09 5.55 4.77
N PHE A 92 -13.31 4.41 4.12
CA PHE A 92 -14.41 3.50 4.49
C PHE A 92 -14.09 2.70 5.75
N ASP A 93 -15.04 2.67 6.69
CA ASP A 93 -14.97 1.83 7.88
C ASP A 93 -15.25 0.38 7.53
N PHE A 94 -16.26 0.13 6.68
CA PHE A 94 -16.70 -1.22 6.30
C PHE A 94 -16.82 -1.40 4.78
N VAL A 95 -16.55 -2.62 4.33
CA VAL A 95 -16.89 -3.07 2.97
C VAL A 95 -17.73 -4.34 3.04
N ILE A 96 -18.96 -4.26 2.54
CA ILE A 96 -19.87 -5.40 2.43
C ILE A 96 -19.77 -6.00 1.03
N VAL A 97 -19.28 -7.24 0.96
CA VAL A 97 -19.09 -7.96 -0.31
C VAL A 97 -20.23 -8.95 -0.52
N GLU A 98 -21.13 -8.68 -1.49
CA GLU A 98 -22.13 -9.66 -1.90
C GLU A 98 -21.53 -10.62 -2.93
N GLY A 99 -21.30 -11.89 -2.56
CA GLY A 99 -20.75 -12.91 -3.45
C GLY A 99 -19.30 -13.31 -3.14
N TYR A 100 -18.47 -13.52 -4.16
CA TYR A 100 -17.07 -13.97 -4.04
C TYR A 100 -16.85 -15.17 -3.08
N LYS A 101 -17.59 -16.27 -3.30
CA LYS A 101 -17.57 -17.45 -2.42
C LYS A 101 -16.18 -18.03 -2.16
N THR A 102 -15.23 -17.85 -3.07
CA THR A 102 -13.87 -18.43 -3.01
C THR A 102 -12.86 -17.58 -2.25
N TYR A 103 -13.17 -16.33 -1.91
CA TYR A 103 -12.25 -15.45 -1.19
C TYR A 103 -12.19 -15.78 0.30
N ASN A 104 -11.10 -15.43 0.96
CA ASN A 104 -10.75 -15.79 2.34
C ASN A 104 -11.16 -14.75 3.40
N TYR A 105 -12.08 -13.85 3.07
CA TYR A 105 -12.65 -12.89 4.02
C TYR A 105 -13.71 -13.54 4.91
N PRO A 106 -13.98 -13.00 6.11
CA PRO A 106 -15.04 -13.47 7.00
C PRO A 106 -16.39 -13.49 6.27
N LYS A 107 -17.17 -14.56 6.44
CA LYS A 107 -18.41 -14.77 5.67
C LYS A 107 -19.64 -14.95 6.54
N ILE A 108 -20.72 -14.34 6.10
CA ILE A 108 -22.07 -14.62 6.58
C ILE A 108 -22.78 -15.45 5.51
N ALA A 109 -23.09 -16.70 5.83
CA ALA A 109 -23.75 -17.64 4.93
C ALA A 109 -25.27 -17.58 5.08
N THR A 110 -25.97 -17.47 3.94
CA THR A 110 -27.45 -17.54 3.87
C THR A 110 -27.98 -18.91 3.45
N SER A 111 -27.09 -19.87 3.17
CA SER A 111 -27.43 -21.27 2.89
C SER A 111 -26.30 -22.20 3.34
N SER A 112 -26.64 -23.43 3.70
CA SER A 112 -25.68 -24.39 4.27
C SER A 112 -24.60 -24.86 3.28
N ASP A 113 -24.88 -24.85 1.99
CA ASP A 113 -23.99 -25.34 0.94
C ASP A 113 -22.79 -24.41 0.64
N VAL A 114 -22.79 -23.20 1.21
CA VAL A 114 -21.70 -22.23 1.06
C VAL A 114 -20.93 -22.02 2.36
N VAL A 115 -21.27 -22.77 3.41
CA VAL A 115 -20.56 -22.73 4.69
C VAL A 115 -19.19 -23.38 4.49
N ASP A 116 -18.16 -22.68 4.93
CA ASP A 116 -16.76 -23.10 4.86
C ASP A 116 -15.97 -22.60 6.08
N LYS A 117 -14.65 -22.83 6.09
CA LYS A 117 -13.77 -22.39 7.18
C LYS A 117 -13.69 -20.87 7.39
N TYR A 118 -14.21 -20.07 6.46
CA TYR A 118 -14.25 -18.61 6.56
C TYR A 118 -15.60 -18.09 7.07
N THR A 119 -16.58 -18.98 7.25
CA THR A 119 -17.92 -18.61 7.67
C THR A 119 -17.97 -18.34 9.17
N ILE A 120 -18.19 -17.08 9.53
CA ILE A 120 -18.34 -16.64 10.92
C ILE A 120 -19.77 -16.81 11.44
N LYS A 121 -20.77 -16.82 10.55
CA LYS A 121 -22.17 -17.04 10.91
C LYS A 121 -22.99 -17.57 9.75
N GLN A 122 -23.87 -18.54 10.01
CA GLN A 122 -24.98 -18.87 9.11
C GLN A 122 -26.27 -18.25 9.64
N VAL A 123 -27.05 -17.62 8.75
CA VAL A 123 -28.33 -16.97 9.08
C VAL A 123 -29.38 -17.31 8.04
N ASP A 124 -30.65 -17.38 8.46
CA ASP A 124 -31.78 -17.34 7.54
C ASP A 124 -32.21 -15.88 7.35
N SER A 125 -31.96 -15.35 6.15
CA SER A 125 -32.21 -13.95 5.82
C SER A 125 -33.69 -13.58 5.80
N PHE A 126 -34.59 -14.55 5.65
CA PHE A 126 -36.03 -14.33 5.60
C PHE A 126 -36.65 -14.18 6.99
N THR A 127 -36.02 -14.76 8.01
CA THR A 127 -36.53 -14.78 9.39
C THR A 127 -35.72 -13.92 10.35
N ILE A 128 -34.58 -13.35 9.91
CA ILE A 128 -33.77 -12.46 10.73
C ILE A 128 -34.54 -11.20 11.15
N THR A 129 -34.61 -10.98 12.46
CA THR A 129 -35.23 -9.80 13.09
C THR A 129 -34.29 -8.61 13.08
N GLU A 130 -34.79 -7.41 13.40
CA GLU A 130 -33.94 -6.21 13.57
C GLU A 130 -32.85 -6.43 14.61
N LYS A 131 -33.21 -7.01 15.77
CA LYS A 131 -32.21 -7.40 16.78
C LYS A 131 -31.18 -8.38 16.21
N GLY A 132 -31.62 -9.37 15.42
CA GLY A 132 -30.71 -10.32 14.77
C GLY A 132 -29.75 -9.66 13.78
N VAL A 133 -30.17 -8.59 13.09
CA VAL A 133 -29.29 -7.78 12.24
C VAL A 133 -28.29 -6.99 13.09
N SER A 134 -28.74 -6.38 14.19
CA SER A 134 -27.85 -5.68 15.13
C SER A 134 -26.78 -6.62 15.69
N ASP A 135 -27.15 -7.80 16.19
CA ASP A 135 -26.22 -8.81 16.71
C ASP A 135 -25.23 -9.29 15.61
N LEU A 136 -25.70 -9.32 14.35
CA LEU A 136 -24.86 -9.68 13.20
C LEU A 136 -23.84 -8.58 12.88
N VAL A 137 -24.22 -7.31 13.01
CA VAL A 137 -23.31 -6.17 12.83
C VAL A 137 -22.27 -6.14 13.94
N ASP A 138 -22.63 -6.43 15.19
CA ASP A 138 -21.65 -6.56 16.29
C ASP A 138 -20.58 -7.62 15.96
N LEU A 139 -20.99 -8.76 15.38
CA LEU A 139 -20.07 -9.80 14.92
C LEU A 139 -19.21 -9.33 13.73
N ILE A 140 -19.75 -8.54 12.81
CA ILE A 140 -19.00 -7.94 11.69
C ILE A 140 -17.94 -6.98 12.21
N GLU A 141 -18.27 -6.16 13.21
CA GLU A 141 -17.33 -5.25 13.86
C GLU A 141 -16.20 -6.02 14.57
N GLU A 142 -16.52 -7.15 15.22
CA GLU A 142 -15.54 -7.97 15.93
C GLU A 142 -14.61 -8.76 14.98
N LYS A 143 -15.18 -9.41 13.96
CA LYS A 143 -14.47 -10.39 13.13
C LYS A 143 -13.99 -9.86 11.79
N GLY A 144 -14.51 -8.71 11.35
CA GLY A 144 -14.14 -8.09 10.09
C GLY A 144 -12.69 -7.61 10.11
N HIS A 145 -11.97 -7.77 9.00
CA HIS A 145 -10.59 -7.33 8.89
C HIS A 145 -10.30 -6.72 7.51
N ASP A 146 -9.21 -5.95 7.40
CA ASP A 146 -8.75 -5.36 6.14
C ASP A 146 -8.07 -6.44 5.27
N ILE A 147 -7.46 -6.02 4.15
CA ILE A 147 -6.59 -6.89 3.34
C ILE A 147 -5.39 -7.29 4.21
N ILE A 148 -5.32 -8.55 4.61
CA ILE A 148 -4.18 -9.12 5.34
C ILE A 148 -3.34 -9.92 4.36
N ASP A 149 -2.37 -9.25 3.76
CA ASP A 149 -1.30 -9.87 2.99
C ASP A 149 0.03 -9.48 3.66
N THR A 150 1.03 -10.35 3.63
CA THR A 150 2.38 -10.04 4.16
C THR A 150 3.44 -10.69 3.29
N LEU A 151 4.45 -9.93 2.87
CA LEU A 151 5.55 -10.42 2.02
C LEU A 151 6.59 -11.29 2.75
N PHE A 152 6.56 -11.39 4.08
CA PHE A 152 7.70 -11.89 4.85
C PHE A 152 7.44 -13.27 5.45
N LYS A 153 7.91 -14.33 4.77
CA LYS A 153 7.73 -15.73 5.23
C LYS A 153 8.57 -16.14 6.45
N LYS A 154 9.56 -15.36 6.88
CA LYS A 154 10.45 -15.70 8.00
C LYS A 154 11.02 -14.41 8.63
N ASN A 155 10.47 -13.95 9.76
CA ASN A 155 11.26 -13.48 10.92
C ASN A 155 10.49 -12.78 12.07
N CYS A 156 9.17 -12.73 12.12
CA CYS A 156 8.44 -12.41 13.37
C CYS A 156 7.21 -13.33 13.52
N GLY A 157 6.66 -13.51 14.72
CA GLY A 157 5.51 -14.38 14.96
C GLY A 157 4.32 -13.99 14.08
N TYR A 158 3.73 -14.98 13.41
CA TYR A 158 2.69 -14.87 12.37
C TYR A 158 3.17 -14.19 11.07
N ASN A 159 3.74 -14.98 10.16
CA ASN A 159 4.38 -14.53 8.91
C ASN A 159 3.53 -14.77 7.65
N ASP A 160 2.32 -15.29 7.80
CA ASP A 160 1.38 -15.38 6.69
C ASP A 160 0.06 -14.71 7.08
N GLY A 161 -0.43 -13.85 6.20
CA GLY A 161 -1.66 -13.08 6.43
C GLY A 161 -2.89 -13.96 6.64
N GLU A 162 -2.87 -15.19 6.12
CA GLU A 162 -3.97 -16.15 6.31
C GLU A 162 -4.08 -16.65 7.76
N SER A 163 -2.96 -16.91 8.42
CA SER A 163 -2.94 -17.30 9.84
C SER A 163 -3.45 -16.17 10.72
N ILE A 164 -3.01 -14.93 10.48
CA ILE A 164 -3.51 -13.77 11.21
C ILE A 164 -5.02 -13.59 10.98
N ALA A 165 -5.46 -13.67 9.72
CA ALA A 165 -6.87 -13.60 9.37
C ALA A 165 -7.69 -14.71 10.04
N GLN A 166 -7.11 -15.90 10.21
CA GLN A 166 -7.76 -17.00 10.93
C GLN A 166 -7.94 -16.68 12.42
N GLU A 167 -6.90 -16.23 13.12
CA GLU A 167 -6.98 -15.87 14.54
C GLU A 167 -8.01 -14.77 14.81
N ILE A 168 -8.14 -13.78 13.90
CA ILE A 168 -9.19 -12.75 13.98
C ILE A 168 -10.58 -13.37 13.84
N ARG A 169 -10.79 -14.25 12.86
CA ARG A 169 -12.09 -14.92 12.66
C ARG A 169 -12.49 -15.77 13.86
N GLU A 170 -11.52 -16.41 14.51
CA GLU A 170 -11.72 -17.19 15.73
C GLU A 170 -11.95 -16.30 16.96
N GLY A 171 -11.49 -15.03 16.92
CA GLY A 171 -11.60 -14.07 18.03
C GLY A 171 -10.46 -14.14 19.03
N ASN A 172 -9.37 -14.80 18.67
CA ASN A 172 -8.18 -14.93 19.51
C ASN A 172 -7.33 -13.65 19.47
N ILE A 173 -7.45 -12.87 18.39
CA ILE A 173 -6.78 -11.59 18.18
C ILE A 173 -7.80 -10.57 17.68
N LYS A 174 -7.73 -9.34 18.19
CA LYS A 174 -8.53 -8.23 17.66
C LYS A 174 -7.76 -7.46 16.61
N THR A 175 -8.46 -6.87 15.63
CA THR A 175 -7.80 -6.05 14.60
C THR A 175 -7.02 -4.87 15.19
N GLU A 176 -7.47 -4.33 16.33
CA GLU A 176 -6.83 -3.23 17.04
C GLU A 176 -5.54 -3.65 17.78
N GLU A 177 -5.31 -4.97 17.94
CA GLU A 177 -4.09 -5.54 18.52
C GLU A 177 -3.01 -5.78 17.46
N LEU A 178 -3.37 -5.72 16.17
CA LEU A 178 -2.40 -5.79 15.09
C LEU A 178 -1.64 -4.47 14.97
N ASP A 179 -0.40 -4.58 14.49
CA ASP A 179 0.40 -3.40 14.13
C ASP A 179 -0.38 -2.51 13.15
N ASP A 180 -0.51 -1.22 13.49
CA ASP A 180 -1.22 -0.24 12.68
C ASP A 180 -0.44 0.08 11.38
N VAL A 181 -0.78 -0.62 10.31
CA VAL A 181 -0.22 -0.41 8.97
C VAL A 181 -1.08 0.62 8.24
N THR A 182 -0.48 1.78 8.00
CA THR A 182 -1.17 2.94 7.39
C THR A 182 -0.73 3.24 5.95
N SER A 183 0.27 2.50 5.44
CA SER A 183 0.73 2.59 4.04
C SER A 183 0.26 1.39 3.24
N TYR A 184 -0.23 1.62 2.02
CA TYR A 184 -0.74 0.57 1.14
C TYR A 184 -0.02 0.57 -0.21
N LEU A 185 0.45 -0.59 -0.66
CA LEU A 185 1.19 -0.73 -1.91
C LEU A 185 0.46 -1.64 -2.90
N SER A 186 0.44 -1.25 -4.17
CA SER A 186 0.10 -2.15 -5.27
C SER A 186 1.16 -2.06 -6.37
N ILE A 187 1.60 -3.22 -6.86
CA ILE A 187 2.57 -3.34 -7.95
C ILE A 187 1.89 -4.09 -9.10
N ASP A 188 1.81 -3.47 -10.28
CA ASP A 188 1.13 -4.02 -11.47
C ASP A 188 -0.31 -4.50 -11.20
N GLY A 189 -1.01 -3.78 -10.32
CA GLY A 189 -2.38 -4.10 -9.92
C GLY A 189 -2.50 -5.23 -8.91
N LYS A 190 -1.40 -5.85 -8.47
CA LYS A 190 -1.39 -6.78 -7.33
C LYS A 190 -1.20 -5.99 -6.05
N VAL A 191 -2.03 -6.25 -5.04
CA VAL A 191 -1.87 -5.63 -3.72
C VAL A 191 -0.72 -6.32 -2.99
N ILE A 192 0.14 -5.53 -2.36
CA ILE A 192 1.33 -6.00 -1.66
C ILE A 192 1.21 -5.62 -0.19
N GLY A 193 1.22 -6.65 0.65
CA GLY A 193 1.20 -6.53 2.09
C GLY A 193 2.50 -6.02 2.69
N LEU A 194 2.42 -4.99 3.51
CA LEU A 194 3.56 -4.40 4.21
C LEU A 194 3.52 -4.78 5.70
N ASN A 195 4.68 -5.03 6.28
CA ASN A 195 4.80 -5.05 7.74
C ASN A 195 4.88 -3.60 8.27
N ARG A 196 4.76 -3.45 9.59
CA ARG A 196 4.83 -2.14 10.26
C ARG A 196 6.06 -1.34 9.90
N PHE A 197 7.25 -1.95 10.02
CA PHE A 197 8.51 -1.26 9.75
C PHE A 197 8.56 -0.69 8.33
N VAL A 198 8.22 -1.49 7.33
CA VAL A 198 8.23 -1.07 5.92
C VAL A 198 7.15 -0.01 5.67
N SER A 199 5.95 -0.20 6.21
CA SER A 199 4.87 0.79 6.13
C SER A 199 5.26 2.15 6.70
N ASP A 200 5.82 2.16 7.92
CA ASP A 200 6.27 3.36 8.61
C ASP A 200 7.42 4.02 7.87
N TYR A 201 8.38 3.23 7.37
CA TYR A 201 9.48 3.73 6.56
C TYR A 201 8.98 4.45 5.30
N PHE A 202 8.09 3.83 4.51
CA PHE A 202 7.49 4.47 3.33
C PHE A 202 6.77 5.77 3.69
N LYS A 203 5.97 5.77 4.77
CA LYS A 203 5.25 6.95 5.24
C LYS A 203 6.20 8.09 5.59
N GLN A 204 7.19 7.83 6.43
CA GLN A 204 8.10 8.88 6.93
C GLN A 204 8.99 9.44 5.83
N VAL A 205 9.50 8.60 4.92
CA VAL A 205 10.32 9.07 3.78
C VAL A 205 9.51 10.00 2.87
N ASN A 206 8.28 9.61 2.50
CA ASN A 206 7.45 10.42 1.62
C ASN A 206 7.00 11.72 2.30
N LEU A 207 6.62 11.68 3.58
CA LEU A 207 6.30 12.90 4.34
C LEU A 207 7.50 13.84 4.43
N GLY A 208 8.70 13.31 4.67
CA GLY A 208 9.93 14.11 4.67
C GLY A 208 10.14 14.85 3.35
N ILE A 209 9.95 14.18 2.21
CA ILE A 209 10.05 14.80 0.88
C ILE A 209 8.96 15.86 0.70
N ILE A 210 7.70 15.52 0.97
CA ILE A 210 6.55 16.40 0.72
C ILE A 210 6.61 17.68 1.56
N ASN A 211 7.11 17.59 2.80
CA ASN A 211 7.29 18.75 3.68
C ASN A 211 8.30 19.78 3.15
N THR A 212 9.16 19.40 2.19
CA THR A 212 10.10 20.34 1.54
C THR A 212 9.51 21.03 0.31
N LEU A 213 8.36 20.57 -0.19
CA LEU A 213 7.73 21.10 -1.40
C LEU A 213 6.88 22.33 -1.07
N ASN A 214 6.83 23.30 -1.99
CA ASN A 214 5.90 24.43 -1.87
C ASN A 214 4.48 24.03 -2.31
N ILE A 215 3.80 23.23 -1.47
CA ILE A 215 2.46 22.72 -1.76
C ILE A 215 1.35 23.76 -1.59
N LYS A 216 1.62 24.86 -0.89
CA LYS A 216 0.66 25.94 -0.66
C LYS A 216 0.28 26.66 -1.96
N ASP A 217 1.21 26.77 -2.91
CA ASP A 217 0.93 27.32 -4.24
C ASP A 217 -0.09 26.46 -5.03
N TYR A 218 -0.29 25.21 -4.63
CA TYR A 218 -1.27 24.29 -5.22
C TYR A 218 -2.56 24.19 -4.39
N GLY A 219 -2.74 25.03 -3.37
CA GLY A 219 -3.94 25.07 -2.53
C GLY A 219 -4.01 23.95 -1.49
N VAL A 220 -2.89 23.29 -1.19
CA VAL A 220 -2.82 22.26 -0.13
C VAL A 220 -2.27 22.91 1.15
N GLU A 221 -3.12 23.00 2.18
CA GLU A 221 -2.74 23.54 3.50
C GLU A 221 -2.34 22.43 4.48
N ASP A 222 -3.19 21.41 4.59
CA ASP A 222 -2.97 20.24 5.44
C ASP A 222 -2.88 18.96 4.58
N VAL A 223 -1.84 18.16 4.82
CA VAL A 223 -1.62 16.91 4.09
C VAL A 223 -2.27 15.75 4.85
N GLU A 224 -3.51 15.43 4.49
CA GLU A 224 -4.24 14.28 5.08
C GLU A 224 -3.92 12.97 4.36
N LYS A 225 -3.77 13.01 3.03
CA LYS A 225 -3.60 11.83 2.18
C LYS A 225 -2.62 12.12 1.05
N ILE A 226 -1.79 11.12 0.76
CA ILE A 226 -0.78 11.17 -0.31
C ILE A 226 -1.05 10.02 -1.27
N GLU A 227 -1.22 10.34 -2.56
CA GLU A 227 -1.37 9.35 -3.62
C GLU A 227 -0.21 9.47 -4.60
N LEU A 228 0.54 8.38 -4.77
CA LEU A 228 1.70 8.33 -5.65
C LEU A 228 1.46 7.30 -6.75
N LEU A 229 1.51 7.77 -7.99
CA LEU A 229 1.53 6.91 -9.18
C LEU A 229 2.93 6.93 -9.78
N ILE A 230 3.61 5.78 -9.72
CA ILE A 230 4.98 5.64 -10.22
C ILE A 230 4.95 4.78 -11.48
N HIS A 231 5.28 5.39 -12.61
CA HIS A 231 5.53 4.65 -13.85
C HIS A 231 6.99 4.25 -13.89
N ASN A 232 7.24 2.94 -13.90
CA ASN A 232 8.59 2.42 -14.01
C ASN A 232 8.88 1.97 -15.45
N GLU A 233 9.71 2.72 -16.15
CA GLU A 233 10.15 2.39 -17.52
C GLU A 233 11.32 1.41 -17.53
N ASN A 234 11.99 1.23 -16.39
CA ASN A 234 13.16 0.37 -16.24
C ASN A 234 12.78 -0.99 -15.65
N LYS A 235 13.44 -2.06 -16.09
CA LYS A 235 13.28 -3.36 -15.40
C LYS A 235 13.94 -3.27 -14.03
N LEU A 236 13.22 -3.69 -12.99
CA LEU A 236 13.84 -3.96 -11.69
C LEU A 236 14.79 -5.15 -11.87
N ASN A 237 16.09 -4.89 -11.91
CA ASN A 237 17.08 -5.95 -11.87
C ASN A 237 17.24 -6.36 -10.40
N GLY A 238 16.92 -7.62 -10.09
CA GLY A 238 17.06 -8.20 -8.75
C GLY A 238 18.51 -8.54 -8.38
N ASP A 239 19.48 -7.92 -9.06
CA ASP A 239 20.89 -8.16 -8.81
C ASP A 239 21.26 -7.56 -7.46
N LYS A 240 21.95 -8.35 -6.65
CA LYS A 240 22.48 -7.86 -5.38
C LYS A 240 23.50 -6.78 -5.66
N SER A 241 23.36 -5.65 -4.99
CA SER A 241 24.33 -4.58 -5.12
C SER A 241 25.67 -5.04 -4.54
N ASN A 242 26.76 -4.82 -5.30
CA ASN A 242 28.10 -4.97 -4.77
C ASN A 242 28.57 -3.58 -4.30
N SER A 243 28.37 -3.32 -3.01
CA SER A 243 28.68 -2.01 -2.43
C SER A 243 29.50 -2.12 -1.16
N LYS A 244 30.42 -1.17 -1.00
CA LYS A 244 31.20 -1.00 0.23
C LYS A 244 30.80 0.31 0.88
N ILE A 245 30.41 0.23 2.14
CA ILE A 245 30.09 1.38 2.97
C ILE A 245 31.15 1.44 4.06
N SER A 246 31.74 2.61 4.24
CA SER A 246 32.76 2.85 5.26
C SER A 246 32.41 4.11 6.05
N ILE A 247 32.65 4.07 7.35
CA ILE A 247 32.52 5.20 8.28
C ILE A 247 33.88 5.44 8.89
N ASN A 248 34.35 6.69 8.90
CA ASN A 248 35.66 7.04 9.44
C ASN A 248 36.78 6.11 8.91
N GLN A 249 36.73 5.79 7.61
CA GLN A 249 37.64 4.89 6.90
C GLN A 249 37.60 3.41 7.33
N LYS A 250 36.67 3.02 8.20
CA LYS A 250 36.44 1.63 8.60
C LYS A 250 35.23 1.05 7.85
N PRO A 251 35.33 -0.16 7.28
CA PRO A 251 34.18 -0.83 6.67
C PRO A 251 33.04 -1.04 7.68
N LEU A 252 31.81 -0.74 7.26
CA LEU A 252 30.62 -0.99 8.05
C LEU A 252 30.03 -2.36 7.72
N GLU A 253 30.01 -3.25 8.70
CA GLU A 253 29.44 -4.60 8.57
C GLU A 253 27.92 -4.56 8.73
N ILE A 254 27.21 -4.58 7.60
CA ILE A 254 25.74 -4.63 7.53
C ILE A 254 25.27 -5.77 6.63
N ASN A 255 24.03 -6.20 6.86
CA ASN A 255 23.41 -7.25 6.05
C ASN A 255 23.15 -6.78 4.60
N GLN A 256 22.97 -7.74 3.69
CA GLN A 256 22.80 -7.46 2.26
C GLN A 256 21.56 -6.63 1.94
N PHE A 257 20.46 -6.81 2.69
CA PHE A 257 19.22 -6.05 2.45
C PHE A 257 19.43 -4.55 2.63
N ILE A 258 20.14 -4.14 3.69
CA ILE A 258 20.48 -2.74 3.93
C ILE A 258 21.46 -2.22 2.88
N LYS A 259 22.46 -3.02 2.47
CA LYS A 259 23.37 -2.67 1.37
C LYS A 259 22.60 -2.39 0.08
N ASP A 260 21.65 -3.27 -0.26
CA ASP A 260 20.82 -3.12 -1.46
C ASP A 260 19.95 -1.86 -1.41
N ILE A 261 19.36 -1.52 -0.25
CA ILE A 261 18.57 -0.28 -0.12
C ILE A 261 19.45 0.95 -0.37
N ILE A 262 20.59 1.06 0.32
CA ILE A 262 21.46 2.24 0.24
C ILE A 262 22.00 2.39 -1.18
N SER A 263 22.52 1.29 -1.75
CA SER A 263 23.12 1.29 -3.09
C SER A 263 22.12 1.60 -4.18
N ASN A 264 20.93 0.98 -4.15
CA ASN A 264 19.90 1.27 -5.14
C ASN A 264 19.33 2.69 -4.99
N SER A 265 19.27 3.20 -3.76
CA SER A 265 18.86 4.60 -3.52
C SER A 265 19.89 5.57 -4.11
N ILE A 266 21.19 5.34 -3.87
CA ILE A 266 22.26 6.16 -4.45
C ILE A 266 22.26 6.06 -5.97
N LYS A 267 22.19 4.85 -6.53
CA LYS A 267 22.07 4.63 -7.98
C LYS A 267 20.87 5.37 -8.56
N GLY A 268 19.71 5.30 -7.92
CA GLY A 268 18.50 6.01 -8.32
C GLY A 268 18.67 7.54 -8.27
N MET A 269 19.25 8.05 -7.19
CA MET A 269 19.51 9.49 -7.04
C MET A 269 20.50 9.99 -8.09
N VAL A 270 21.59 9.26 -8.36
CA VAL A 270 22.58 9.66 -9.38
C VAL A 270 22.01 9.56 -10.80
N ASN A 271 21.26 8.50 -11.12
CA ASN A 271 20.57 8.38 -12.41
C ASN A 271 19.63 9.56 -12.69
N SER A 272 19.02 10.14 -11.65
CA SER A 272 18.13 11.30 -11.79
C SER A 272 18.85 12.58 -12.23
N LEU A 273 20.19 12.63 -12.12
CA LEU A 273 21.01 13.80 -12.44
C LEU A 273 21.30 13.97 -13.93
N LYS A 274 20.76 13.09 -14.80
CA LYS A 274 20.96 13.10 -16.26
C LYS A 274 22.44 13.12 -16.65
N THR A 275 23.20 12.12 -16.20
CA THR A 275 24.57 11.88 -16.68
C THR A 275 24.55 11.43 -18.15
N GLN A 276 25.57 11.80 -18.94
CA GLN A 276 25.63 11.46 -20.37
C GLN A 276 26.10 10.02 -20.64
N ASP A 277 26.66 9.34 -19.63
CA ASP A 277 27.31 8.05 -19.76
C ASP A 277 26.53 6.93 -19.05
N ASP A 278 26.69 5.71 -19.57
CA ASP A 278 26.28 4.48 -18.88
C ASP A 278 27.06 4.38 -17.56
N ILE A 279 26.33 4.35 -16.45
CA ILE A 279 26.93 4.33 -15.12
C ILE A 279 27.40 2.90 -14.80
N GLU A 280 28.69 2.71 -14.60
CA GLU A 280 29.29 1.44 -14.17
C GLU A 280 29.67 1.48 -12.68
N LYS A 281 30.07 2.64 -12.19
CA LYS A 281 30.55 2.82 -10.82
C LYS A 281 30.17 4.19 -10.26
N ILE A 282 29.72 4.20 -9.01
CA ILE A 282 29.43 5.42 -8.26
C ILE A 282 30.26 5.42 -6.98
N CYS A 283 30.91 6.54 -6.68
CA CYS A 283 31.55 6.78 -5.39
C CYS A 283 30.98 8.07 -4.79
N VAL A 284 30.46 7.98 -3.57
CA VAL A 284 30.05 9.14 -2.79
C VAL A 284 30.90 9.23 -1.54
N GLU A 285 31.44 10.41 -1.26
CA GLU A 285 32.23 10.67 -0.07
C GLU A 285 31.72 11.96 0.59
N ILE A 286 31.42 11.90 1.89
CA ILE A 286 31.00 13.03 2.71
C ILE A 286 32.04 13.21 3.81
N LYS A 287 32.61 14.40 3.93
CA LYS A 287 33.70 14.73 4.88
C LYS A 287 33.39 15.99 5.67
N GLY A 288 33.97 16.11 6.86
CA GLY A 288 33.81 17.29 7.70
C GLY A 288 32.46 17.34 8.42
N ILE A 289 31.92 16.17 8.75
CA ILE A 289 30.75 16.04 9.61
C ILE A 289 31.20 16.28 11.05
N GLU A 290 30.54 17.19 11.77
CA GLU A 290 30.90 17.56 13.15
C GLU A 290 29.66 17.52 14.03
N ASN A 291 29.73 16.89 15.21
CA ASN A 291 28.60 16.79 16.14
C ASN A 291 27.32 16.22 15.51
N ASN A 292 27.44 15.32 14.53
CA ASN A 292 26.33 14.80 13.73
C ASN A 292 25.54 15.87 12.92
N GLU A 293 26.17 17.01 12.63
CA GLU A 293 25.63 18.06 11.76
C GLU A 293 26.40 18.14 10.44
N LEU A 294 25.68 18.44 9.35
CA LEU A 294 26.22 18.51 7.99
C LEU A 294 26.54 19.93 7.51
N TYR A 295 26.40 20.95 8.35
CA TYR A 295 26.46 22.36 7.94
C TYR A 295 27.77 22.71 7.21
N ASN A 296 28.91 22.24 7.72
CA ASN A 296 30.24 22.45 7.14
C ASN A 296 30.73 21.25 6.31
N ALA A 297 29.93 20.18 6.20
CA ALA A 297 30.36 18.97 5.53
C ALA A 297 30.35 19.12 4.01
N ASP A 298 31.41 18.67 3.35
CA ASP A 298 31.54 18.62 1.90
C ASP A 298 31.10 17.26 1.36
N ILE A 299 30.54 17.25 0.15
CA ILE A 299 30.18 16.02 -0.58
C ILE A 299 30.93 15.97 -1.90
N LEU A 300 31.58 14.84 -2.17
CA LEU A 300 32.24 14.50 -3.42
C LEU A 300 31.48 13.34 -4.07
N LEU A 301 31.02 13.56 -5.31
CA LEU A 301 30.34 12.55 -6.11
C LEU A 301 31.19 12.23 -7.34
N LYS A 302 31.50 10.94 -7.54
CA LYS A 302 32.16 10.45 -8.75
C LYS A 302 31.31 9.41 -9.46
N VAL A 303 31.25 9.53 -10.78
CA VAL A 303 30.62 8.57 -11.70
C VAL A 303 31.69 8.11 -12.68
N ASN A 304 31.90 6.80 -12.79
CA ASN A 304 32.94 6.20 -13.63
C ASN A 304 34.34 6.81 -13.38
N ASP A 305 34.64 7.04 -12.09
CA ASP A 305 35.87 7.69 -11.58
C ASP A 305 36.04 9.19 -11.94
N GLU A 306 35.08 9.80 -12.64
CA GLU A 306 35.05 11.25 -12.92
C GLU A 306 34.19 12.00 -11.91
N GLU A 307 34.64 13.18 -11.48
CA GLU A 307 33.91 14.03 -10.53
C GLU A 307 32.72 14.71 -11.20
N LEU A 308 31.52 14.51 -10.63
CA LEU A 308 30.29 15.09 -11.15
C LEU A 308 29.97 16.39 -10.41
N ASN A 309 30.10 17.50 -11.13
CA ASN A 309 29.70 18.81 -10.61
C ASN A 309 28.17 18.97 -10.62
N ILE A 310 27.58 19.03 -9.44
CA ILE A 310 26.14 19.22 -9.24
C ILE A 310 25.88 20.51 -8.47
N ASN A 311 24.68 21.08 -8.62
CA ASN A 311 24.36 22.34 -7.96
C ASN A 311 24.25 22.15 -6.42
N LYS A 312 24.42 23.26 -5.68
CA LYS A 312 24.42 23.25 -4.20
C LYS A 312 23.15 22.64 -3.58
N PHE A 313 21.99 22.85 -4.20
CA PHE A 313 20.73 22.31 -3.71
C PHE A 313 20.70 20.78 -3.81
N THR A 314 21.11 20.24 -4.96
CA THR A 314 21.24 18.80 -5.19
C THR A 314 22.32 18.18 -4.29
N CYS A 315 23.46 18.84 -4.08
CA CYS A 315 24.46 18.41 -3.09
C CYS A 315 23.83 18.27 -1.70
N GLY A 316 23.05 19.28 -1.28
CA GLY A 316 22.35 19.28 0.00
C GLY A 316 21.44 18.06 0.15
N ILE A 317 20.55 17.82 -0.81
CA ILE A 317 19.63 16.68 -0.77
C ILE A 317 20.38 15.34 -0.69
N LEU A 318 21.40 15.14 -1.53
CA LEU A 318 22.18 13.90 -1.54
C LEU A 318 22.90 13.69 -0.20
N LYS A 319 23.54 14.74 0.31
CA LYS A 319 24.30 14.71 1.56
C LYS A 319 23.40 14.36 2.75
N GLU A 320 22.29 15.08 2.89
CA GLU A 320 21.31 14.85 3.97
C GLU A 320 20.69 13.45 3.88
N SER A 321 20.32 13.01 2.66
CA SER A 321 19.69 11.69 2.45
C SER A 321 20.63 10.55 2.81
N ILE A 322 21.89 10.63 2.39
CA ILE A 322 22.90 9.60 2.68
C ILE A 322 23.24 9.57 4.17
N PHE A 323 23.42 10.74 4.78
CA PHE A 323 23.69 10.83 6.22
C PHE A 323 22.54 10.26 7.05
N ALA A 324 21.29 10.57 6.71
CA ALA A 324 20.12 10.00 7.36
C ALA A 324 20.04 8.47 7.20
N MET A 325 20.32 7.93 6.01
CA MET A 325 20.35 6.48 5.78
C MET A 325 21.40 5.80 6.67
N VAL A 326 22.61 6.37 6.75
CA VAL A 326 23.71 5.79 7.54
C VAL A 326 23.42 5.90 9.04
N THR A 327 23.05 7.08 9.54
CA THR A 327 22.78 7.29 10.98
C THR A 327 21.62 6.44 11.51
N SER A 328 20.64 6.09 10.66
CA SER A 328 19.54 5.19 11.03
C SER A 328 19.99 3.79 11.45
N LEU A 329 21.23 3.40 11.13
CA LEU A 329 21.82 2.10 11.46
C LEU A 329 22.28 1.99 12.92
N LYS A 330 22.02 3.01 13.76
CA LYS A 330 22.39 3.06 15.18
C LYS A 330 23.88 2.80 15.41
N ILE A 331 24.70 3.63 14.79
CA ILE A 331 26.15 3.59 14.92
C ILE A 331 26.54 4.24 16.26
N ASP A 332 27.32 3.53 17.08
CA ASP A 332 27.72 3.96 18.42
C ASP A 332 28.94 4.91 18.44
N GLU A 333 29.47 5.30 17.27
CA GLU A 333 30.61 6.20 17.12
C GLU A 333 30.23 7.52 16.41
N GLU A 334 30.95 8.59 16.72
CA GLU A 334 30.80 9.87 16.03
C GLU A 334 31.22 9.73 14.57
N ILE A 335 30.38 10.20 13.65
CA ILE A 335 30.60 10.09 12.22
C ILE A 335 31.26 11.37 11.73
N ASN A 336 32.52 11.31 11.31
CA ASN A 336 33.25 12.44 10.72
C ASN A 336 33.30 12.34 9.18
N GLU A 337 33.28 11.12 8.67
CA GLU A 337 33.40 10.79 7.25
C GLU A 337 32.52 9.59 6.90
N ILE A 338 31.82 9.67 5.77
CA ILE A 338 31.07 8.57 5.15
C ILE A 338 31.63 8.37 3.75
N LYS A 339 31.91 7.12 3.37
CA LYS A 339 32.24 6.75 2.00
C LYS A 339 31.42 5.56 1.54
N ILE A 340 30.83 5.67 0.35
CA ILE A 340 30.01 4.62 -0.26
C ILE A 340 30.48 4.42 -1.71
N ASP A 341 30.96 3.21 -1.99
CA ASP A 341 31.31 2.74 -3.33
C ASP A 341 30.22 1.76 -3.80
N VAL A 342 29.60 2.02 -4.96
CA VAL A 342 28.56 1.20 -5.58
C VAL A 342 29.03 0.76 -6.96
N GLU A 343 29.08 -0.54 -7.19
CA GLU A 343 29.18 -1.13 -8.54
C GLU A 343 27.76 -1.38 -9.08
N VAL A 344 27.52 -0.96 -10.32
CA VAL A 344 26.18 -0.75 -10.90
C VAL A 344 25.64 -1.90 -11.70
#